data_AF-A0A7J7KMG1-F1
#
_entry.id   AF-A0A7J7KMG1-F1
#
_cell.length_a   1.000
_cell.length_b   1.000
_cell.length_c   1.000
_cell.angle_alpha   90.00
_cell.angle_beta   90.00
_cell.angle_gamma   90.00
#
_symmetry.space_group_name_H-M   'P 1'
#
loop_
_entity.id
_entity.type
_entity.pdbx_description
1 polymer ?
#
loop_
_entity_poly.entity_id
_entity_poly.type
_entity_poly.pdbx_seq_one_letter_code
_entity_poly.pdbx_strand_id
1 'polypeptide(L)'
;MATRTQSVLGEKGRRIRELTAVVQKRFNFPEGSVELYAEKVNNRGLCAIAQCESLRYKLLGGLAVRRACYGVLRFIMESGAKGCEVVVSGKLRGEYLVESSSLLEKPVML
;
A
#
# COMPACT_ATOMS: atom_id res chain seq x y z
N MET A 1 -4.00 -4.12 -5.43
CA MET A 1 -2.64 -4.68 -5.29
C MET A 1 -2.48 -5.14 -3.86
N ALA A 2 -2.19 -6.42 -3.62
CA ALA A 2 -2.10 -6.94 -2.26
C ALA A 2 -0.66 -6.89 -1.76
N THR A 3 -0.43 -6.14 -0.69
CA THR A 3 0.89 -6.01 -0.05
C THR A 3 1.38 -7.31 0.60
N ARG A 4 0.44 -8.19 0.95
CA ARG A 4 0.68 -9.55 1.46
C ARG A 4 0.07 -10.58 0.53
N THR A 5 0.82 -11.02 -0.48
CA THR A 5 0.39 -12.08 -1.41
C THR A 5 -0.01 -13.37 -0.71
N GLN A 6 0.63 -13.70 0.42
CA GLN A 6 0.28 -14.87 1.22
C GLN A 6 -1.11 -14.79 1.84
N SER A 7 -1.59 -13.58 2.17
CA SER A 7 -2.96 -13.36 2.65
C SER A 7 -4.01 -13.51 1.55
N VAL A 8 -3.63 -13.31 0.27
CA VAL A 8 -4.48 -13.51 -0.91
C VAL A 8 -4.54 -14.99 -1.31
N LEU A 9 -3.41 -15.69 -1.21
CA LEU A 9 -3.36 -17.14 -1.43
C LEU A 9 -4.15 -17.90 -0.35
N GLY A 10 -4.03 -17.47 0.91
CA GLY A 10 -4.62 -18.16 2.05
C GLY A 10 -3.96 -19.51 2.34
N GLU A 11 -4.39 -20.20 3.40
CA GLU A 11 -3.87 -21.53 3.72
C GLU A 11 -4.10 -22.51 2.56
N LYS A 12 -3.02 -23.15 2.09
CA LYS A 12 -3.04 -24.11 0.98
C LYS A 12 -3.74 -23.61 -0.30
N GLY A 13 -3.78 -22.29 -0.53
CA GLY A 13 -4.45 -21.72 -1.72
C GLY A 13 -5.98 -21.70 -1.63
N ARG A 14 -6.58 -21.86 -0.44
CA ARG A 14 -8.04 -21.87 -0.28
C ARG A 14 -8.69 -20.57 -0.75
N ARG A 15 -8.10 -19.43 -0.39
CA ARG A 15 -8.69 -18.11 -0.64
C ARG A 15 -8.67 -17.73 -2.11
N ILE A 16 -7.64 -18.15 -2.87
CA ILE A 16 -7.61 -17.91 -4.31
C ILE A 16 -8.68 -18.72 -5.05
N ARG A 17 -8.96 -19.97 -4.62
CA ARG A 17 -10.04 -20.78 -5.20
C ARG A 17 -11.42 -20.19 -4.92
N GLU A 18 -11.64 -19.70 -3.69
CA GLU A 18 -12.88 -19.01 -3.33
C GLU A 18 -13.09 -17.74 -4.18
N LEU A 19 -12.04 -16.95 -4.38
CA LEU A 19 -12.09 -15.78 -5.26
C LEU A 19 -12.40 -16.15 -6.71
N THR A 20 -11.77 -17.21 -7.24
CA THR A 20 -12.05 -17.71 -8.59
C THR A 20 -13.52 -18.12 -8.72
N ALA A 21 -14.07 -18.84 -7.74
CA ALA A 21 -15.48 -19.26 -7.76
C ALA A 21 -16.46 -18.07 -7.70
N VAL A 22 -16.14 -17.03 -6.94
CA VAL A 22 -16.96 -15.80 -6.89
C VAL A 22 -16.97 -15.09 -8.23
N VAL A 23 -15.81 -14.95 -8.88
CA VAL A 23 -15.71 -14.31 -10.21
C VAL A 23 -16.45 -15.12 -11.27
N GLN A 24 -16.27 -16.45 -11.27
CA GLN A 24 -16.98 -17.35 -12.18
C GLN A 24 -18.50 -17.20 -12.07
N LYS A 25 -19.04 -17.27 -10.85
CA LYS A 25 -20.49 -17.15 -10.61
C LYS A 25 -21.03 -15.75 -10.90
N ARG A 26 -20.26 -14.70 -10.62
CA ARG A 26 -20.71 -13.31 -10.79
C ARG A 26 -20.77 -12.87 -12.25
N PHE A 27 -19.87 -13.39 -13.09
CA PHE A 27 -19.77 -13.04 -14.50
C PHE A 27 -20.22 -14.18 -15.44
N ASN A 28 -20.81 -15.24 -14.89
CA ASN A 28 -21.35 -16.38 -15.62
C ASN A 28 -20.33 -17.07 -16.54
N PHE A 29 -19.06 -17.11 -16.12
CA PHE A 29 -18.00 -17.77 -16.87
C PHE A 29 -18.11 -19.29 -16.78
N PRO A 30 -17.82 -20.03 -17.86
CA PRO A 30 -17.78 -21.49 -17.83
C PRO A 30 -16.70 -21.98 -16.86
N GLU A 31 -16.92 -23.14 -16.23
CA GLU A 31 -15.99 -23.72 -15.27
C GLU A 31 -14.60 -23.92 -15.91
N GLY A 32 -13.55 -23.53 -15.18
CA GLY A 32 -12.16 -23.66 -15.66
C GLY A 32 -11.72 -22.60 -16.67
N SER A 33 -12.58 -21.67 -17.10
CA SER A 33 -12.20 -20.60 -18.04
C SER A 33 -11.49 -19.40 -17.40
N VAL A 34 -11.45 -19.34 -16.06
CA VAL A 34 -10.84 -18.24 -15.30
C VAL A 34 -9.78 -18.79 -14.37
N GLU A 35 -8.55 -18.33 -14.55
CA GLU A 35 -7.42 -18.56 -13.64
C GLU A 35 -6.96 -17.25 -13.02
N LEU A 36 -6.77 -17.23 -11.70
CA LEU A 36 -6.27 -16.08 -10.97
C LEU A 36 -4.81 -16.31 -10.60
N TYR A 37 -3.94 -15.36 -10.97
CA TYR A 37 -2.52 -15.36 -10.64
C TYR A 37 -2.21 -14.29 -9.59
N ALA A 38 -1.38 -14.63 -8.61
CA ALA A 38 -0.94 -13.71 -7.58
C ALA A 38 0.58 -13.56 -7.61
N GLU A 39 1.06 -12.48 -8.22
CA GLU A 39 2.49 -12.20 -8.31
C GLU A 39 2.97 -11.38 -7.09
N LYS A 40 4.18 -11.70 -6.61
CA LYS A 40 4.83 -10.93 -5.54
C LYS A 40 5.37 -9.62 -6.11
N VAL A 41 5.06 -8.53 -5.41
CA VAL A 41 5.63 -7.22 -5.71
C VAL A 41 7.08 -7.21 -5.23
N ASN A 42 8.03 -7.18 -6.18
CA ASN A 42 9.47 -7.21 -5.88
C ASN A 42 9.95 -5.93 -5.17
N ASN A 43 9.55 -4.75 -5.64
CA ASN A 43 9.97 -3.46 -5.06
C ASN A 43 8.81 -2.77 -4.31
N ARG A 44 8.48 -3.27 -3.11
CA ARG A 44 7.41 -2.71 -2.26
C ARG A 44 7.69 -1.29 -1.79
N GLY A 45 8.97 -0.91 -1.72
CA GLY A 45 9.43 0.43 -1.36
C GLY A 45 8.93 1.55 -2.29
N LEU A 46 8.81 1.25 -3.59
CA LEU A 46 8.41 2.23 -4.61
C LEU A 46 6.91 2.19 -4.92
N CYS A 47 6.15 1.29 -4.30
CA CYS A 47 4.71 1.18 -4.54
C CYS A 47 3.92 2.14 -3.66
N ALA A 48 3.34 3.19 -4.25
CA ALA A 48 2.54 4.18 -3.53
C ALA A 48 1.42 3.54 -2.68
N ILE A 49 0.67 2.58 -3.24
CA ILE A 49 -0.43 1.90 -2.53
C ILE A 49 0.08 1.18 -1.28
N ALA A 50 1.22 0.49 -1.38
CA ALA A 50 1.81 -0.23 -0.26
C ALA A 50 2.27 0.73 0.86
N GLN A 51 2.82 1.88 0.47
CA GLN A 51 3.28 2.90 1.40
C GLN A 51 2.11 3.65 2.06
N CYS A 52 1.03 3.92 1.33
CA CYS A 52 -0.20 4.44 1.88
C CYS A 52 -0.84 3.48 2.90
N GLU A 53 -0.84 2.17 2.63
CA GLU A 53 -1.28 1.17 3.62
C GLU A 53 -0.40 1.20 4.87
N SER A 54 0.93 1.30 4.72
CA SER A 54 1.86 1.44 5.84
C SER A 54 1.60 2.70 6.66
N LEU A 55 1.34 3.84 6.00
CA LEU A 55 0.97 5.09 6.65
C LEU A 55 -0.33 4.94 7.45
N ARG A 56 -1.36 4.32 6.85
CA ARG A 56 -2.62 4.01 7.53
C ARG A 56 -2.41 3.17 8.78
N TYR A 57 -1.59 2.12 8.72
CA TYR A 57 -1.30 1.29 9.90
C TYR A 57 -0.59 2.08 10.99
N LYS A 58 0.36 2.95 10.65
CA LYS A 58 1.06 3.80 11.62
C LYS A 58 0.12 4.79 12.31
N LEU A 59 -0.76 5.44 11.55
CA LEU A 59 -1.74 6.39 12.07
C LEU A 59 -2.78 5.71 12.96
N LEU A 60 -3.30 4.56 12.55
CA LEU A 60 -4.22 3.75 13.36
C LEU A 60 -3.55 3.23 14.65
N GLY A 61 -2.25 2.97 14.60
CA GLY A 61 -1.43 2.61 15.77
C GLY A 61 -1.17 3.76 16.73
N GLY A 62 -1.74 4.95 16.51
CA GLY A 62 -1.61 6.11 17.40
C GLY A 62 -0.27 6.84 17.30
N LEU A 63 0.55 6.55 16.28
CA LEU A 63 1.76 7.32 16.02
C LEU A 63 1.38 8.76 15.63
N ALA A 64 2.13 9.73 16.15
CA ALA A 64 1.99 11.12 15.74
C ALA A 64 2.19 11.26 14.22
N VAL A 65 1.35 12.08 13.57
CA VAL A 65 1.28 12.20 12.10
C VAL A 65 2.63 12.53 11.48
N ARG A 66 3.35 13.49 12.07
CA ARG A 66 4.72 13.84 11.67
C ARG A 66 5.63 12.62 11.65
N ARG A 67 5.65 11.83 12.74
CA ARG A 67 6.50 10.62 12.85
C ARG A 67 6.08 9.53 11.85
N ALA A 68 4.79 9.37 11.63
CA ALA A 68 4.26 8.40 10.67
C ALA A 68 4.68 8.76 9.22
N CYS A 69 4.54 10.03 8.84
CA CYS A 69 4.92 10.54 7.52
C CYS A 69 6.42 10.47 7.27
N TYR A 70 7.25 10.98 8.20
CA TYR A 70 8.71 10.87 8.09
C TYR A 70 9.19 9.42 7.98
N GLY A 71 8.59 8.50 8.73
CA GLY A 71 8.95 7.08 8.68
C GLY A 71 8.53 6.37 7.39
N VAL A 72 7.55 6.89 6.64
CA VAL A 72 7.20 6.36 5.31
C VAL A 72 8.07 7.01 4.24
N LEU A 73 8.25 8.32 4.30
CA LEU A 73 9.08 9.07 3.35
C LEU A 73 10.53 8.57 3.36
N ARG A 74 11.12 8.37 4.53
CA ARG A 74 12.46 7.79 4.67
C ARG A 74 12.57 6.41 4.02
N PHE A 75 11.57 5.55 4.23
CA PHE A 75 11.57 4.21 3.64
C PHE A 75 11.50 4.25 2.11
N ILE A 76 10.74 5.20 1.54
CA ILE A 76 10.62 5.40 0.09
C ILE A 76 11.95 5.89 -0.51
N MET A 77 12.60 6.85 0.15
CA MET A 77 13.90 7.38 -0.28
C MET A 77 15.00 6.31 -0.16
N GLU A 78 15.07 5.57 0.94
CA GLU A 78 15.99 4.43 1.13
C GLU A 78 15.77 3.31 0.09
N SER A 79 14.56 3.21 -0.46
CA SER A 79 14.23 2.27 -1.53
C SER A 79 14.66 2.75 -2.94
N GLY A 80 15.36 3.88 -3.04
CA GLY A 80 15.91 4.41 -4.30
C GLY A 80 14.97 5.35 -5.07
N ALA A 81 13.98 5.96 -4.41
CA ALA A 81 13.13 6.96 -5.03
C ALA A 81 13.90 8.28 -5.27
N LYS A 82 13.58 8.98 -6.37
CA LYS A 82 14.12 10.33 -6.65
C LYS A 82 13.51 11.43 -5.77
N GLY A 83 12.36 11.15 -5.17
CA GLY A 83 11.56 12.09 -4.38
C GLY A 83 10.17 11.50 -4.12
N CYS A 84 9.51 11.97 -3.07
CA CYS A 84 8.16 11.54 -2.70
C CYS A 84 7.42 12.69 -2.01
N GLU A 85 6.12 12.80 -2.27
CA GLU A 85 5.24 13.74 -1.58
C GLU A 85 4.20 12.96 -0.78
N VAL A 86 4.02 13.36 0.49
CA VAL A 86 3.01 12.77 1.38
C VAL A 86 2.12 13.90 1.88
N VAL A 87 0.83 13.81 1.53
CA VAL A 87 -0.21 14.74 1.97
C VAL A 87 -1.16 14.01 2.90
N VAL A 88 -1.33 14.51 4.11
CA VAL A 88 -2.32 14.01 5.07
C VAL A 88 -3.32 15.12 5.35
N SER A 89 -4.58 14.86 5.01
CA SER A 89 -5.70 15.77 5.27
C SER A 89 -6.64 15.16 6.30
N GLY A 90 -6.96 15.91 7.36
CA GLY A 90 -7.95 15.47 8.34
C GLY A 90 -7.91 16.26 9.63
N LYS A 91 -8.85 15.96 10.52
CA LYS A 91 -8.91 16.57 11.85
C LYS A 91 -8.07 15.74 12.82
N LEU A 92 -7.02 16.35 13.35
CA LEU A 92 -6.09 15.70 14.28
C LEU A 92 -6.21 16.40 15.63
N ARG A 93 -6.66 15.67 16.65
CA ARG A 93 -6.75 16.16 18.04
C ARG A 93 -7.43 17.55 18.20
N GLY A 94 -8.45 17.84 17.38
CA GLY A 94 -9.22 19.09 17.50
C GLY A 94 -8.83 20.21 16.52
N GLU A 95 -7.67 20.13 15.85
CA GLU A 95 -7.23 21.13 14.87
C GLU A 95 -7.32 20.58 13.43
N TYR A 96 -7.64 21.47 12.49
CA TYR A 96 -7.58 21.20 11.05
C TYR A 96 -6.12 21.37 10.61
N LEU A 97 -5.40 20.28 10.39
CA LEU A 97 -4.09 20.34 9.74
C LEU A 97 -4.24 19.83 8.30
N VAL A 98 -4.06 20.75 7.35
CA VAL A 98 -3.50 20.40 6.04
C VAL A 98 -1.99 20.42 6.23
N GLU A 99 -1.41 19.33 6.76
CA GLU A 99 0.06 19.19 6.70
C GLU A 99 0.41 18.66 5.30
N SER A 100 0.61 19.60 4.38
CA SER A 100 1.33 19.36 3.13
C SER A 100 2.82 19.33 3.46
N SER A 101 3.35 18.17 3.86
CA SER A 101 4.79 17.98 3.93
C SER A 101 5.31 17.67 2.53
N SER A 102 5.50 18.70 1.72
CA SER A 102 6.23 18.65 0.45
C SER A 102 7.72 18.53 0.74
N LEU A 103 8.16 17.36 1.24
CA LEU A 103 9.57 17.04 1.38
C LEU A 103 10.10 16.58 0.03
N LEU A 104 10.28 17.55 -0.87
CA LEU A 104 11.09 17.39 -2.08
C LEU A 104 12.56 17.20 -1.65
N GLU A 105 12.96 15.98 -1.32
CA GLU A 105 14.37 15.61 -1.41
C GLU A 105 14.69 15.55 -2.90
N LYS A 106 15.10 16.69 -3.48
CA LYS A 106 15.67 16.75 -4.84
C LYS A 106 16.85 15.77 -4.91
N PRO A 107 17.12 15.13 -6.06
CA PRO A 107 18.29 14.27 -6.21
C PRO A 107 19.54 15.10 -5.86
N VAL A 108 20.30 14.65 -4.86
CA VAL A 108 21.69 15.05 -4.74
C VAL A 108 22.38 14.46 -5.97
N MET A 109 22.49 15.25 -7.04
CA MET A 109 23.47 14.99 -8.08
C MET A 109 24.84 15.20 -7.44
N LEU A 110 25.53 14.10 -7.16
CA LEU A 110 26.99 14.00 -7.19
C LEU A 110 27.34 12.87 -8.13
#